data_AF-A0A8H7RNR5-F1
#
_entry.id   AF-A0A8H7RNR5-F1
#
_cell.length_a   1.000
_cell.length_b   1.000
_cell.length_c   1.000
_cell.angle_alpha   90.00
_cell.angle_beta   90.00
_cell.angle_gamma   90.00
#
_symmetry.space_group_name_H-M   'P 1'
#
loop_
_entity.id
_entity.type
_entity.pdbx_description
1 polymer ?
#
loop_
_entity_poly.entity_id
_entity_poly.type
_entity_poly.pdbx_seq_one_letter_code
_entity_poly.pdbx_strand_id
1 'polypeptide(L)'
;MYSIVIRNPTFDRGVPIAYLITNYQSAESLKQWFIILKAIGVNPVKITIDCDLSEANAIVAIYSESTVIQYCSWHVARAWMVARSLFLDMRDLMWEEEEDQFGLRLQEFKEKWATQSVFLAYFTQQWLDNDRYKRWVRAFQPDMYRYMETNSYIGNILC
;
A
#
# COMPACT_ATOMS: atom_id res chain seq x y z
N MET A 1 6.38 8.63 -14.27
CA MET A 1 7.21 7.44 -14.54
C MET A 1 6.87 6.42 -13.48
N TYR A 2 6.64 5.17 -13.86
CA TYR A 2 6.45 4.06 -12.93
C TYR A 2 7.66 3.14 -13.00
N SER A 3 7.98 2.50 -11.89
CA SER A 3 9.03 1.48 -11.80
C SER A 3 8.52 0.26 -11.04
N ILE A 4 8.82 -0.93 -11.54
CA ILE A 4 8.60 -2.17 -10.80
C ILE A 4 9.92 -2.63 -10.24
N VAL A 5 9.92 -2.82 -8.92
CA VAL A 5 11.03 -3.35 -8.16
C VAL A 5 10.59 -4.67 -7.56
N ILE A 6 11.36 -5.73 -7.79
CA ILE A 6 11.12 -7.03 -7.16
C ILE A 6 12.17 -7.31 -6.11
N ARG A 7 11.80 -8.09 -5.10
CA ARG A 7 12.77 -8.63 -4.15
C ARG A 7 13.61 -9.71 -4.83
N ASN A 8 14.92 -9.50 -4.87
CA ASN A 8 15.87 -10.55 -5.23
C ASN A 8 16.05 -11.48 -4.01
N PRO A 9 15.73 -12.79 -4.14
CA PRO A 9 15.76 -13.72 -3.01
C PRO A 9 17.18 -14.01 -2.50
N THR A 10 18.20 -13.84 -3.34
CA THR A 10 19.60 -14.13 -2.99
C THR A 10 20.21 -13.03 -2.14
N PHE A 11 19.93 -11.76 -2.49
CA PHE A 11 20.57 -10.61 -1.85
C PHE A 11 19.67 -9.87 -0.87
N ASP A 12 18.40 -10.27 -0.79
CA ASP A 12 17.36 -9.60 -0.01
C ASP A 12 17.28 -8.09 -0.30
N ARG A 13 17.37 -7.74 -1.60
CA ARG A 13 17.33 -6.36 -2.09
C ARG A 13 16.32 -6.22 -3.21
N GLY A 14 15.69 -5.05 -3.28
CA GLY A 14 14.90 -4.61 -4.41
C GLY A 14 15.78 -4.42 -5.65
N VAL A 15 15.40 -5.03 -6.76
CA VAL A 15 16.02 -4.84 -8.07
C VAL A 15 14.95 -4.33 -9.03
N PRO A 16 15.17 -3.19 -9.71
CA PRO A 16 14.25 -2.73 -10.73
C PRO A 16 14.26 -3.68 -11.92
N ILE A 17 13.08 -4.08 -12.40
CA ILE A 17 12.94 -5.02 -13.53
C ILE A 17 12.17 -4.43 -14.71
N ALA A 18 11.42 -3.35 -14.48
CA ALA A 18 10.66 -2.69 -15.53
C ALA A 18 10.42 -1.22 -15.20
N TYR A 19 10.34 -0.40 -16.24
CA TYR A 19 9.97 1.00 -16.17
C TYR A 19 8.87 1.28 -17.18
N LEU A 20 7.91 2.12 -16.80
CA LEU A 20 6.91 2.67 -17.70
C LEU A 20 7.04 4.19 -17.71
N ILE A 21 7.42 4.72 -18.86
CA ILE A 21 7.43 6.15 -19.14
C ILE A 21 6.12 6.47 -19.87
N THR A 22 5.23 7.16 -19.19
CA THR A 22 3.92 7.57 -19.72
C THR A 22 3.61 8.98 -19.24
N ASN A 23 2.96 9.75 -20.10
CA ASN A 23 2.33 11.04 -19.77
C ASN A 23 0.87 10.86 -19.30
N TYR A 24 0.33 9.65 -19.33
CA TYR A 24 -1.02 9.31 -18.90
C TYR A 24 -0.99 8.39 -17.68
N GLN A 25 -1.41 8.91 -16.52
CA GLN A 25 -1.65 8.13 -15.30
C GLN A 25 -3.06 7.55 -15.33
N SER A 26 -3.31 6.64 -16.27
CA SER A 26 -4.62 5.98 -16.41
C SER A 26 -4.52 4.50 -16.06
N ALA A 27 -5.60 3.95 -15.51
CA ALA A 27 -5.71 2.51 -15.28
C ALA A 27 -5.50 1.70 -16.57
N GLU A 28 -5.86 2.25 -17.74
CA GLU A 28 -5.75 1.56 -19.02
C GLU A 28 -4.29 1.37 -19.46
N SER A 29 -3.47 2.41 -19.34
CA SER A 29 -2.04 2.33 -19.63
C SER A 29 -1.35 1.31 -18.71
N LEU A 30 -1.74 1.27 -17.43
CA LEU A 30 -1.21 0.30 -16.47
C LEU A 30 -1.64 -1.13 -16.79
N LYS A 31 -2.89 -1.36 -17.20
CA LYS A 31 -3.36 -2.69 -17.63
C LYS A 31 -2.56 -3.22 -18.80
N GLN A 32 -2.35 -2.42 -19.85
CA GLN A 32 -1.55 -2.83 -21.01
C GLN A 32 -0.13 -3.23 -20.60
N TRP A 33 0.48 -2.45 -19.70
CA TRP A 33 1.79 -2.76 -19.18
C TRP A 33 1.81 -4.07 -18.38
N PHE A 34 0.82 -4.28 -17.50
CA PHE A 34 0.69 -5.51 -16.73
C PHE A 34 0.40 -6.75 -17.61
N ILE A 35 -0.33 -6.61 -18.72
CA ILE A 35 -0.50 -7.69 -19.70
C ILE A 35 0.85 -8.14 -20.27
N ILE A 36 1.69 -7.19 -20.66
CA ILE A 36 3.04 -7.48 -21.19
C ILE A 36 3.88 -8.18 -20.13
N LEU A 37 3.88 -7.68 -18.89
CA LEU A 37 4.63 -8.28 -17.79
C LEU A 37 4.18 -9.70 -17.47
N LYS A 38 2.86 -9.95 -17.47
CA LYS A 38 2.30 -11.29 -17.27
C LYS A 38 2.71 -12.24 -18.40
N ALA A 39 2.72 -11.76 -19.65
CA ALA A 39 3.11 -12.57 -20.81
C ALA A 39 4.59 -13.00 -20.77
N ILE A 40 5.47 -12.22 -20.13
CA ILE A 40 6.88 -12.59 -19.91
C ILE A 40 7.12 -13.34 -18.59
N GLY A 41 6.05 -13.75 -17.90
CA GLY A 41 6.12 -14.62 -16.72
C GLY A 41 6.16 -13.92 -15.37
N VAL A 42 5.95 -12.60 -15.30
CA VAL A 42 5.86 -11.88 -14.02
C VAL A 42 4.53 -12.21 -13.35
N ASN A 43 4.54 -13.07 -12.33
CA ASN A 43 3.35 -13.51 -11.58
C ASN A 43 3.57 -13.29 -10.07
N PRO A 44 3.40 -12.06 -9.57
CA PRO A 44 3.70 -11.74 -8.18
C PRO A 44 2.62 -12.26 -7.24
N VAL A 45 3.02 -12.85 -6.11
CA VAL A 45 2.08 -13.23 -5.03
C VAL A 45 1.56 -11.98 -4.29
N LYS A 46 2.36 -10.92 -4.25
CA LYS A 46 2.05 -9.66 -3.57
C LYS A 46 2.63 -8.49 -4.36
N ILE A 47 1.86 -7.41 -4.50
CA ILE A 47 2.33 -6.15 -5.08
C ILE A 47 2.07 -5.04 -4.06
N THR A 48 3.12 -4.29 -3.75
CA THR A 48 3.01 -3.04 -2.99
C THR A 48 2.89 -1.88 -3.97
N ILE A 49 1.84 -1.09 -3.84
CA ILE A 49 1.58 0.08 -4.69
C ILE A 49 1.46 1.35 -3.85
N ASP A 50 1.43 2.49 -4.52
CA ASP A 50 1.01 3.72 -3.86
C ASP A 50 -0.48 3.61 -3.52
N CYS A 51 -1.00 4.49 -2.67
CA CYS A 51 -2.43 4.49 -2.33
C CYS A 51 -3.31 5.00 -3.50
N ASP A 52 -3.04 4.55 -4.72
CA ASP A 52 -3.69 4.92 -5.97
C ASP A 52 -4.73 3.88 -6.41
N LEU A 53 -5.91 4.38 -6.80
CA LEU A 53 -7.02 3.54 -7.21
C LEU A 53 -6.83 2.99 -8.64
N SER A 54 -6.14 3.72 -9.51
CA SER A 54 -5.89 3.28 -10.89
C SER A 54 -4.93 2.09 -10.92
N GLU A 55 -3.88 2.13 -10.11
CA GLU A 55 -2.97 1.01 -9.88
C GLU A 55 -3.71 -0.21 -9.34
N ALA A 56 -4.51 -0.04 -8.28
CA ALA A 56 -5.27 -1.14 -7.70
C ALA A 56 -6.22 -1.79 -8.71
N ASN A 57 -6.97 -0.97 -9.46
CA ASN A 57 -7.92 -1.47 -10.47
C ASN A 57 -7.22 -2.19 -11.63
N ALA A 58 -6.06 -1.69 -12.06
CA ALA A 58 -5.28 -2.32 -13.11
C ALA A 58 -4.70 -3.67 -12.65
N ILE A 59 -4.23 -3.78 -11.40
CA ILE A 59 -3.75 -5.04 -10.83
C ILE A 59 -4.89 -6.04 -10.70
N VAL A 60 -6.03 -5.65 -10.13
CA VAL A 60 -7.21 -6.53 -9.99
C VAL A 60 -7.65 -7.04 -11.37
N ALA A 61 -7.65 -6.20 -12.39
CA ALA A 61 -8.05 -6.61 -13.74
C ALA A 61 -7.15 -7.70 -14.35
N ILE A 62 -5.87 -7.76 -13.97
CA ILE A 62 -4.88 -8.64 -14.62
C ILE A 62 -4.45 -9.82 -13.73
N TYR A 63 -4.45 -9.65 -12.41
CA TYR A 63 -3.85 -10.58 -11.44
C TYR A 63 -4.79 -11.04 -10.31
N SER A 64 -6.05 -10.60 -10.29
CA SER A 64 -7.02 -10.68 -9.17
C SER A 64 -7.05 -11.94 -8.31
N GLU A 65 -6.79 -13.13 -8.86
CA GLU A 65 -6.90 -14.39 -8.11
C GLU A 65 -5.59 -14.82 -7.44
N SER A 66 -4.45 -14.33 -7.90
CA SER A 66 -3.12 -14.80 -7.47
C SER A 66 -2.33 -13.79 -6.65
N THR A 67 -2.84 -12.58 -6.49
CA THR A 67 -2.03 -11.44 -6.04
C THR A 67 -2.71 -10.61 -4.97
N VAL A 68 -2.04 -10.49 -3.82
CA VAL A 68 -2.44 -9.59 -2.73
C VAL A 68 -1.93 -8.17 -3.02
N ILE A 69 -2.79 -7.17 -2.86
CA ILE A 69 -2.42 -5.76 -2.96
C ILE A 69 -2.14 -5.21 -1.56
N GLN A 70 -0.99 -4.58 -1.39
CA GLN A 70 -0.63 -3.82 -0.20
C GLN A 70 -0.38 -2.35 -0.58
N TYR A 71 -0.79 -1.42 0.27
CA TYR A 71 -0.35 -0.05 0.16
C TYR A 71 1.04 0.14 0.78
N CYS A 72 1.82 1.00 0.14
CA CYS A 72 3.09 1.44 0.66
C CYS A 72 2.87 2.15 2.01
N SER A 73 3.46 1.60 3.07
CA SER A 73 3.45 2.16 4.43
C SER A 73 3.93 3.62 4.44
N TRP A 74 4.96 3.95 3.65
CA TRP A 74 5.47 5.32 3.54
C TRP A 74 4.44 6.28 2.96
N HIS A 75 3.79 5.92 1.85
CA HIS A 75 2.80 6.77 1.21
C HIS A 75 1.52 6.90 2.04
N VAL A 76 1.10 5.81 2.69
CA VAL A 76 0.01 5.82 3.67
C VAL A 76 0.35 6.78 4.81
N ALA A 77 1.54 6.65 5.41
CA ALA A 77 1.97 7.48 6.51
C ALA A 77 2.10 8.96 6.09
N ARG A 78 2.61 9.24 4.88
CA ARG A 78 2.70 10.59 4.30
C ARG A 78 1.34 11.23 4.08
N ALA A 79 0.35 10.46 3.63
CA ALA A 79 -1.02 10.95 3.42
C ALA A 79 -1.69 11.45 4.72
N TRP A 80 -1.18 11.02 5.88
CA TRP A 80 -1.71 11.38 7.20
C TRP A 80 -0.83 12.37 7.98
N MET A 81 0.26 12.89 7.38
CA MET A 81 1.18 13.84 8.03
C MET A 81 0.56 15.25 8.20
N VAL A 82 -0.49 15.35 9.01
CA VAL A 82 -1.15 16.63 9.36
C VAL A 82 -0.61 17.18 10.68
N ALA A 83 -0.39 16.30 11.67
CA ALA A 83 0.20 16.62 12.96
C ALA A 83 1.04 15.45 13.47
N ARG A 84 2.13 15.73 14.21
CA ARG A 84 3.05 14.69 14.70
C ARG A 84 2.37 13.66 15.60
N SER A 85 1.48 14.09 16.49
CA SER A 85 0.73 13.19 17.38
C SER A 85 -0.21 12.27 16.62
N LEU A 86 -0.94 12.81 15.64
CA LEU A 86 -1.82 12.04 14.76
C LEU A 86 -1.05 10.98 13.96
N PHE A 87 0.10 11.37 13.43
CA PHE A 87 0.99 10.45 12.70
C PHE A 87 1.47 9.29 13.57
N LEU A 88 1.82 9.53 14.84
CA LEU A 88 2.26 8.47 15.75
C LEU A 88 1.14 7.47 16.03
N ASP A 89 -0.06 7.96 16.36
CA ASP A 89 -1.21 7.08 16.62
C ASP A 89 -1.60 6.27 15.37
N MET A 90 -1.53 6.90 14.19
CA MET A 90 -1.78 6.23 12.91
C MET A 90 -0.75 5.17 12.58
N ARG A 91 0.53 5.46 12.84
CA ARG A 91 1.61 4.49 12.67
C ARG A 91 1.40 3.30 13.61
N ASP A 92 1.04 3.55 14.86
CA ASP A 92 0.83 2.48 15.84
C ASP A 92 -0.39 1.63 15.47
N LEU A 93 -1.43 2.22 14.87
CA LEU A 93 -2.57 1.52 14.29
C LEU A 93 -2.18 0.67 13.05
N MET A 94 -1.33 1.20 12.17
CA MET A 94 -0.84 0.51 10.97
C MET A 94 -0.05 -0.76 11.31
N TRP A 95 0.75 -0.72 12.37
CA TRP A 95 1.62 -1.83 12.79
C TRP A 95 0.97 -2.80 13.77
N GLU A 96 -0.34 -2.68 14.01
CA GLU A 96 -1.04 -3.65 14.84
C GLU A 96 -1.00 -5.04 14.19
N GLU A 97 -0.55 -6.04 14.95
CA GLU A 97 -0.29 -7.40 14.45
C GLU A 97 -1.51 -8.32 14.65
N GLU A 98 -2.44 -7.98 15.55
CA GLU A 98 -3.62 -8.78 15.86
C GLU A 98 -4.92 -8.11 15.36
N GLU A 99 -5.76 -8.86 14.64
CA GLU A 99 -7.01 -8.32 14.07
C GLU A 99 -7.97 -7.81 15.15
N ASP A 100 -8.09 -8.55 16.27
CA ASP A 100 -8.94 -8.17 17.40
C ASP A 100 -8.44 -6.89 18.08
N GLN A 101 -7.12 -6.74 18.23
CA GLN A 101 -6.52 -5.54 18.81
C GLN A 101 -6.65 -4.33 17.89
N PHE A 102 -6.58 -4.54 16.57
CA PHE A 102 -6.77 -3.48 15.59
C PHE A 102 -8.16 -2.84 15.73
N GLY A 103 -9.22 -3.65 15.90
CA GLY A 103 -10.57 -3.15 16.10
C GLY A 103 -10.68 -2.24 17.34
N LEU A 104 -10.11 -2.67 18.46
CA LEU A 104 -10.09 -1.90 19.72
C LEU A 104 -9.31 -0.59 19.55
N ARG A 105 -8.09 -0.65 19.00
CA ARG A 105 -7.25 0.54 18.80
C ARG A 105 -7.84 1.52 17.80
N LEU A 106 -8.52 1.03 16.76
CA LEU A 106 -9.23 1.87 15.81
C LEU A 106 -10.35 2.66 16.49
N GLN A 107 -11.06 2.04 17.44
CA GLN A 107 -12.09 2.72 18.22
C GLN A 107 -11.47 3.80 19.12
N GLU A 108 -10.44 3.46 19.90
CA GLU A 108 -9.71 4.41 20.75
C GLU A 108 -9.16 5.60 19.95
N PHE A 109 -8.63 5.33 18.75
CA PHE A 109 -8.16 6.35 17.82
C PHE A 109 -9.28 7.31 17.40
N LYS A 110 -10.45 6.78 17.00
CA LYS A 110 -11.60 7.60 16.61
C LYS A 110 -12.12 8.46 17.76
N GLU A 111 -12.13 7.93 18.97
CA GLU A 111 -12.54 8.67 20.17
C GLU A 111 -11.54 9.79 20.50
N LYS A 112 -10.24 9.49 20.48
CA LYS A 112 -9.17 10.46 20.71
C LYS A 112 -9.19 11.63 19.71
N TRP A 113 -9.46 11.33 18.44
CA TRP A 113 -9.47 12.32 17.34
C TRP A 113 -10.88 12.79 16.95
N ALA A 114 -11.88 12.59 17.82
CA ALA A 114 -13.30 12.91 17.55
C ALA A 114 -13.53 14.39 17.21
N THR A 115 -12.71 15.29 17.77
CA THR A 115 -12.79 16.73 17.51
C THR A 115 -12.33 17.12 16.10
N GLN A 116 -11.56 16.26 15.42
CA GLN A 116 -11.11 16.44 14.03
C GLN A 116 -12.06 15.76 13.04
N SER A 117 -13.34 16.14 13.07
CA SER A 117 -14.42 15.49 12.32
C SER A 117 -14.18 15.42 10.80
N VAL A 118 -13.63 16.48 10.19
CA VAL A 118 -13.30 16.52 8.75
C VAL A 118 -12.26 15.46 8.40
N PHE A 119 -11.23 15.34 9.23
CA PHE A 119 -10.20 14.34 9.04
C PHE A 119 -10.76 12.93 9.26
N LEU A 120 -11.57 12.69 10.30
CA LEU A 120 -12.17 11.38 10.54
C LEU A 120 -13.12 10.94 9.42
N ALA A 121 -13.88 11.87 8.84
CA ALA A 121 -14.73 11.60 7.68
C ALA A 121 -13.88 11.18 6.47
N TYR A 122 -12.82 11.95 6.16
CA TYR A 122 -11.85 11.60 5.11
C TYR A 122 -11.18 10.24 5.40
N PHE A 123 -10.72 10.02 6.62
CA PHE A 123 -10.03 8.80 7.04
C PHE A 123 -10.93 7.57 6.87
N THR A 124 -12.17 7.66 7.36
CA THR A 124 -13.14 6.57 7.24
C THR A 124 -13.42 6.24 5.79
N GLN A 125 -13.77 7.24 4.99
CA GLN A 125 -14.15 7.05 3.59
C GLN A 125 -13.00 6.52 2.73
N GLN A 126 -11.78 7.04 2.93
CA GLN A 126 -10.67 6.73 2.05
C GLN A 126 -9.87 5.50 2.49
N TRP A 127 -9.79 5.23 3.79
CA TRP A 127 -8.86 4.24 4.35
C TRP A 127 -9.53 3.09 5.09
N LEU A 128 -10.79 3.22 5.53
CA LEU A 128 -11.51 2.16 6.26
C LEU A 128 -12.60 1.48 5.42
N ASP A 129 -13.33 2.22 4.61
CA ASP A 129 -14.46 1.67 3.83
C ASP A 129 -14.05 0.51 2.90
N ASN A 130 -14.98 -0.40 2.63
CA ASN A 130 -14.81 -1.53 1.71
C ASN A 130 -13.54 -2.37 1.97
N ASP A 131 -13.24 -2.63 3.24
CA ASP A 131 -12.07 -3.41 3.66
C ASP A 131 -10.72 -2.85 3.20
N ARG A 132 -10.64 -1.55 2.87
CA ARG A 132 -9.37 -0.91 2.47
C ARG A 132 -8.32 -0.97 3.57
N TYR A 133 -8.73 -1.02 4.84
CA TYR A 133 -7.80 -1.17 5.97
C TYR A 133 -6.96 -2.43 5.88
N LYS A 134 -7.51 -3.52 5.33
CA LYS A 134 -6.76 -4.77 5.14
C LYS A 134 -5.54 -4.60 4.22
N ARG A 135 -5.50 -3.55 3.39
CA ARG A 135 -4.37 -3.26 2.47
C ARG A 135 -3.20 -2.55 3.13
N TRP A 136 -3.37 -1.98 4.32
CA TRP A 136 -2.32 -1.20 4.98
C TRP A 136 -2.08 -1.56 6.46
N VAL A 137 -3.01 -2.27 7.09
CA VAL A 137 -2.86 -2.77 8.47
C VAL A 137 -2.09 -4.08 8.49
N ARG A 138 -1.09 -4.16 9.37
CA ARG A 138 -0.19 -5.31 9.47
C ARG A 138 -0.90 -6.63 9.82
N ALA A 139 -1.91 -6.61 10.68
CA ALA A 139 -2.69 -7.79 11.09
C ALA A 139 -3.28 -8.58 9.91
N PHE A 140 -3.52 -7.93 8.76
CA PHE A 140 -4.10 -8.54 7.57
C PHE A 140 -3.06 -8.85 6.47
N GLN A 141 -1.77 -8.67 6.76
CA GLN A 141 -0.67 -8.85 5.81
C GLN A 141 0.14 -10.11 6.14
N PRO A 142 0.47 -10.96 5.14
CA PRO A 142 1.23 -12.18 5.39
C PRO A 142 2.64 -11.89 5.96
N ASP A 143 3.04 -12.67 6.96
CA ASP A 143 4.30 -12.46 7.70
C ASP A 143 5.58 -12.55 6.85
N MET A 144 5.51 -13.33 5.77
CA MET A 144 6.63 -13.67 4.88
C MET A 144 7.30 -12.46 4.18
N TYR A 145 6.72 -11.26 4.27
CA TYR A 145 7.12 -10.09 3.46
C TYR A 145 7.55 -8.84 4.26
N ARG A 146 7.90 -8.99 5.55
CA ARG A 146 8.26 -7.92 6.50
C ARG A 146 9.28 -6.88 5.98
N TYR A 147 10.19 -7.28 5.10
CA TYR A 147 11.24 -6.38 4.57
C TYR A 147 10.80 -5.52 3.37
N MET A 148 9.67 -5.85 2.72
CA MET A 148 9.12 -5.01 1.63
C MET A 148 8.26 -3.84 2.16
N GLU A 149 8.14 -3.71 3.48
CA GLU A 149 7.31 -2.73 4.18
C GLU A 149 8.13 -1.53 4.69
N THR A 150 9.45 -1.56 4.54
CA THR A 150 10.37 -0.52 5.04
C THR A 150 10.77 0.46 3.93
N ASN A 151 10.82 1.75 4.29
CA ASN A 151 11.17 2.92 3.47
C ASN A 151 12.45 2.82 2.61
N SER A 152 13.29 1.79 2.79
CA SER A 152 14.58 1.63 2.13
C SER A 152 14.50 1.46 0.62
N TYR A 153 13.39 0.96 0.08
CA TYR A 153 13.20 0.75 -1.37
C TYR A 153 12.54 1.92 -2.08
N ILE A 154 11.64 2.64 -1.41
CA ILE A 154 10.82 3.69 -2.00
C ILE A 154 11.48 5.07 -1.82
N GLY A 155 12.15 5.29 -0.68
CA GLY A 155 12.86 6.55 -0.40
C GLY A 155 14.15 6.76 -1.21
N ASN A 156 14.66 5.73 -1.91
CA ASN A 156 15.87 5.82 -2.75
C ASN A 156 15.58 5.78 -4.26
N ILE A 157 14.33 5.57 -4.67
CA ILE A 157 13.93 5.56 -6.10
C ILE A 157 13.11 6.82 -6.44
N LEU A 158 12.56 7.50 -5.44
CA LEU A 158 11.87 8.78 -5.59
C LEU A 158 12.26 9.76 -4.47
N CYS A 159 13.51 10.22 -4.53
CA CYS A 159 13.96 11.53 -4.05
C CYS A 159 14.87 12.12 -5.13
#